data_AF-A0A437N2E5-F1
#
_entry.id   AF-A0A437N2E5-F1
#
_cell.length_a   1.000
_cell.length_b   1.000
_cell.length_c   1.000
_cell.angle_alpha   90.00
_cell.angle_beta   90.00
_cell.angle_gamma   90.00
#
_symmetry.space_group_name_H-M   'P 1'
#
loop_
_entity.id
_entity.type
_entity.pdbx_description
1 polymer ?
#
loop_
_entity_poly.entity_id
_entity_poly.type
_entity_poly.pdbx_seq_one_letter_code
_entity_poly.pdbx_strand_id
1 'polypeptide(L)'
;MIFLALLAAAPASGQGPQLWQSFFSVSMDRIGTYPLCESPDTPPEKICANKLDGMITFDLRTPPKYLTRNIWVDLGADGKPMHASARTSGVAGQEDVLKALKLRYGQPKVIKVEQVHNAFNASFPSIHARWVLPNKARVDFVGVTDNIEEGEVNWWAP
;
A
#
# COMPACT_ATOMS: atom_id res chain seq x y z
N MET A 1 -32.74 40.41 28.15
CA MET A 1 -32.12 39.07 28.19
C MET A 1 -32.32 38.43 26.83
N ILE A 2 -31.25 38.32 26.03
CA ILE A 2 -31.30 37.77 24.66
C ILE A 2 -30.69 36.36 24.73
N PHE A 3 -31.49 35.34 24.41
CA PHE A 3 -31.01 33.96 24.24
C PHE A 3 -30.35 33.84 22.86
N LEU A 4 -29.02 33.75 22.82
CA LEU A 4 -28.30 33.31 21.63
C LEU A 4 -28.38 31.78 21.56
N ALA A 5 -29.15 31.27 20.60
CA ALA A 5 -29.13 29.86 20.24
C ALA A 5 -27.88 29.58 19.39
N LEU A 6 -26.90 28.87 19.95
CA LEU A 6 -25.85 28.25 19.17
C LEU A 6 -26.45 27.08 18.39
N LEU A 7 -26.64 27.26 17.07
CA LEU A 7 -26.76 26.15 16.15
C LEU A 7 -25.41 25.41 16.11
N ALA A 8 -25.34 24.28 16.81
CA ALA A 8 -24.29 23.30 16.58
C ALA A 8 -24.45 22.78 15.15
N ALA A 9 -23.53 23.15 14.25
CA ALA A 9 -23.45 22.54 12.93
C ALA A 9 -23.23 21.03 13.13
N ALA A 10 -24.18 20.23 12.65
CA ALA A 10 -23.98 18.78 12.55
C ALA A 10 -22.77 18.53 11.64
N PRO A 11 -21.82 17.64 12.03
CA PRO A 11 -20.72 17.29 11.14
C PRO A 11 -21.30 16.72 9.85
N ALA A 12 -20.85 17.27 8.71
CA ALA A 12 -21.23 16.81 7.39
C ALA A 12 -21.12 15.29 7.31
N SER A 13 -22.20 14.69 6.82
CA SER A 13 -22.37 13.27 6.56
C SER A 13 -21.14 12.62 5.92
N GLY A 14 -20.44 11.79 6.69
CA GLY A 14 -20.12 10.43 6.29
C GLY A 14 -19.31 10.21 5.01
N GLN A 15 -18.19 10.92 4.84
CA GLN A 15 -17.04 10.31 4.17
C GLN A 15 -16.24 9.59 5.26
N GLY A 16 -16.52 8.30 5.46
CA GLY A 16 -15.66 7.44 6.28
C GLY A 16 -14.21 7.54 5.80
N PRO A 17 -13.22 7.34 6.70
CA PRO A 17 -11.82 7.63 6.40
C PRO A 17 -11.36 6.95 5.11
N GLN A 18 -11.06 7.79 4.12
CA GLN A 18 -10.69 7.55 2.73
C GLN A 18 -9.34 6.83 2.54
N LEU A 19 -8.83 6.18 3.60
CA LEU A 19 -7.44 5.75 3.73
C LEU A 19 -7.17 4.39 3.08
N TRP A 20 -8.20 3.66 2.66
CA TRP A 20 -8.10 2.43 1.85
C TRP A 20 -8.27 2.64 0.35
N GLN A 21 -8.61 3.85 -0.07
CA GLN A 21 -9.05 4.06 -1.44
C GLN A 21 -7.89 4.11 -2.43
N SER A 22 -6.63 4.31 -2.03
CA SER A 22 -5.53 4.27 -3.01
C SER A 22 -4.14 3.98 -2.47
N PHE A 23 -3.41 3.13 -3.20
CA PHE A 23 -1.98 2.85 -3.06
C PHE A 23 -1.27 3.25 -4.34
N PHE A 24 -0.38 4.25 -4.28
CA PHE A 24 0.47 4.62 -5.42
C PHE A 24 -0.28 4.64 -6.78
N SER A 25 -1.49 5.24 -6.80
CA SER A 25 -2.42 5.36 -7.95
C SER A 25 -3.35 4.17 -8.26
N VAL A 26 -3.22 3.02 -7.58
CA VAL A 26 -4.21 1.92 -7.63
C VAL A 26 -5.30 2.15 -6.60
N SER A 27 -6.55 2.14 -7.04
CA SER A 27 -7.73 2.40 -6.22
C SER A 27 -8.42 1.09 -5.89
N MET A 28 -8.42 0.69 -4.62
CA MET A 28 -8.90 -0.65 -4.22
C MET A 28 -10.41 -0.84 -4.42
N ASP A 29 -11.16 0.25 -4.33
CA ASP A 29 -12.59 0.33 -4.65
C ASP A 29 -12.89 0.21 -6.16
N ARG A 30 -11.86 0.33 -7.01
CA ARG A 30 -11.97 0.30 -8.48
C ARG A 30 -11.23 -0.86 -9.13
N ILE A 31 -10.80 -1.86 -8.35
CA ILE A 31 -10.06 -3.02 -8.86
C ILE A 31 -10.75 -3.68 -10.05
N GLY A 32 -12.08 -3.80 -10.01
CA GLY A 32 -12.87 -4.37 -11.10
C GLY A 32 -12.96 -3.51 -12.37
N THR A 33 -12.55 -2.24 -12.32
CA THR A 33 -12.64 -1.30 -13.45
C THR A 33 -11.33 -1.11 -14.20
N TYR A 34 -10.22 -1.67 -13.70
CA TYR A 34 -8.94 -1.60 -14.41
C TYR A 34 -8.98 -2.49 -15.65
N PRO A 35 -8.48 -2.00 -16.79
CA PRO A 35 -8.45 -2.80 -18.01
C PRO A 35 -7.50 -3.98 -17.87
N LEU A 36 -7.78 -5.08 -18.58
CA LEU A 36 -6.89 -6.23 -18.60
C LEU A 36 -5.60 -5.89 -19.38
N CYS A 37 -4.44 -6.35 -18.91
CA CYS A 37 -3.17 -6.06 -19.60
C CYS A 37 -3.10 -6.66 -21.01
N GLU A 38 -3.83 -7.75 -21.27
CA GLU A 38 -3.93 -8.39 -22.58
C GLU A 38 -4.96 -7.71 -23.52
N SER A 39 -5.75 -6.75 -23.03
CA SER A 39 -6.73 -6.06 -23.86
C SER A 39 -6.04 -5.17 -24.90
N PRO A 40 -6.39 -5.26 -26.19
CA PRO A 40 -5.79 -4.44 -27.25
C PRO A 40 -6.06 -2.94 -27.07
N ASP A 41 -7.10 -2.59 -26.31
CA ASP A 41 -7.50 -1.21 -26.04
C ASP A 41 -6.78 -0.60 -24.82
N THR A 42 -5.93 -1.36 -24.11
CA THR A 42 -5.20 -0.88 -22.94
C THR A 42 -4.07 0.04 -23.39
N PRO A 43 -4.13 1.36 -23.12
CA PRO A 43 -3.07 2.25 -23.52
C PRO A 43 -1.77 1.89 -22.79
N PRO A 44 -0.61 1.94 -23.47
CA PRO A 44 0.66 1.46 -22.93
C PRO A 44 1.21 2.27 -21.75
N GLU A 45 0.58 3.38 -21.40
CA GLU A 45 0.94 4.24 -20.28
C GLU A 45 0.03 4.07 -19.04
N LYS A 46 -1.02 3.24 -19.12
CA LYS A 46 -1.98 3.06 -18.02
C LYS A 46 -1.71 1.81 -17.19
N ILE A 47 -2.10 1.89 -15.92
CA ILE A 47 -2.20 0.74 -15.01
C ILE A 47 -3.19 -0.26 -15.60
N CYS A 48 -2.80 -1.52 -15.68
CA CYS A 48 -3.64 -2.62 -16.11
C CYS A 48 -3.62 -3.76 -15.09
N ALA A 49 -4.59 -4.66 -15.17
CA ALA A 49 -4.74 -5.79 -14.27
C ALA A 49 -4.55 -7.13 -15.02
N ASN A 50 -3.94 -8.10 -14.36
CA ASN A 50 -4.06 -9.52 -14.72
C ASN A 50 -4.83 -10.23 -13.63
N LYS A 51 -5.81 -11.05 -14.02
CA LYS A 51 -6.61 -11.84 -13.08
C LYS A 51 -6.10 -13.27 -13.09
N LEU A 52 -5.73 -13.75 -11.91
CA LEU A 52 -5.43 -15.13 -11.61
C LEU A 52 -6.46 -15.60 -10.57
N ASP A 53 -6.72 -16.90 -10.47
CA ASP A 53 -7.73 -17.41 -9.54
C ASP A 53 -7.43 -16.95 -8.10
N GLY A 54 -8.27 -16.06 -7.57
CA GLY A 54 -8.14 -15.48 -6.22
C GLY A 54 -7.16 -14.30 -6.07
N MET A 55 -6.45 -13.89 -7.13
CA MET A 55 -5.43 -12.84 -7.08
C MET A 55 -5.49 -11.90 -8.28
N ILE A 56 -5.26 -10.62 -8.06
CA ILE A 56 -5.11 -9.62 -9.13
C ILE A 56 -3.71 -9.03 -9.04
N THR A 57 -3.00 -8.99 -10.17
CA THR A 57 -1.74 -8.27 -10.28
C THR A 57 -1.92 -7.00 -11.10
N PHE A 58 -1.40 -5.89 -10.60
CA PHE A 58 -1.39 -4.62 -11.32
C PHE A 58 0.01 -4.33 -11.84
N ASP A 59 0.12 -4.05 -13.15
CA ASP A 59 1.38 -3.59 -13.75
C ASP A 59 1.43 -2.05 -13.77
N LEU A 60 2.33 -1.51 -12.93
CA LEU A 60 2.75 -0.13 -12.92
C LEU A 60 3.79 0.06 -14.03
N ARG A 61 3.31 0.36 -15.23
CA ARG A 61 4.18 0.56 -16.40
C ARG A 61 5.23 1.67 -16.19
N THR A 62 4.91 2.66 -15.35
CA THR A 62 5.87 3.61 -14.77
C THR A 62 5.90 3.41 -13.25
N PRO A 63 6.74 2.49 -12.73
CA PRO A 63 6.78 2.23 -11.29
C PRO A 63 7.36 3.45 -10.56
N PRO A 64 6.93 3.74 -9.33
CA PRO A 64 7.68 4.61 -8.44
C PRO A 64 9.11 4.11 -8.32
N LYS A 65 10.07 5.04 -8.21
CA LYS A 65 11.52 4.77 -8.26
C LYS A 65 12.00 3.57 -7.42
N TYR A 66 11.28 3.25 -6.33
CA TYR A 66 11.69 2.26 -5.34
C TYR A 66 10.68 1.12 -5.12
N LEU A 67 9.67 1.01 -5.98
CA LEU A 67 8.71 -0.09 -5.96
C LEU A 67 8.88 -0.95 -7.20
N THR A 68 8.55 -2.23 -7.06
CA THR A 68 8.39 -3.10 -8.22
C THR A 68 7.24 -2.64 -9.10
N ARG A 69 7.28 -3.08 -10.34
CA ARG A 69 6.19 -2.85 -11.30
C ARG A 69 4.89 -3.53 -10.89
N ASN A 70 4.96 -4.59 -10.08
CA ASN A 70 3.77 -5.35 -9.72
C ASN A 70 3.26 -4.99 -8.33
N ILE A 71 1.94 -4.83 -8.22
CA ILE A 71 1.19 -4.89 -6.96
C ILE A 71 0.34 -6.15 -7.01
N TRP A 72 0.45 -7.02 -6.01
CA TRP A 72 -0.39 -8.20 -5.85
C TRP A 72 -1.55 -7.87 -4.93
N VAL A 73 -2.75 -8.32 -5.26
CA VAL A 73 -3.95 -8.14 -4.45
C VAL A 73 -4.67 -9.47 -4.30
N ASP A 74 -4.77 -9.94 -3.07
CA ASP A 74 -5.54 -11.13 -2.71
C ASP A 74 -7.00 -10.73 -2.46
N LEU A 75 -7.91 -11.49 -3.06
CA LEU A 75 -9.35 -11.30 -2.89
C LEU A 75 -9.93 -12.33 -1.93
N GLY A 76 -10.87 -11.90 -1.09
CA GLY A 76 -11.71 -12.79 -0.30
C GLY A 76 -12.77 -13.48 -1.16
N ALA A 77 -13.49 -14.43 -0.56
CA ALA A 77 -14.57 -15.17 -1.22
C ALA A 77 -15.72 -14.26 -1.71
N ASP A 78 -15.88 -13.07 -1.11
CA ASP A 78 -16.85 -12.05 -1.52
C ASP A 78 -16.32 -11.11 -2.63
N GLY A 79 -15.13 -11.39 -3.17
CA GLY A 79 -14.48 -10.60 -4.21
C GLY A 79 -13.86 -9.29 -3.70
N LYS A 80 -13.85 -9.04 -2.39
CA LYS A 80 -13.23 -7.84 -1.83
C LYS A 80 -11.75 -8.04 -1.54
N PRO A 81 -10.92 -6.99 -1.65
CA PRO A 81 -9.52 -7.09 -1.29
C PRO A 81 -9.34 -7.36 0.19
N MET A 82 -8.55 -8.39 0.51
CA MET A 82 -8.16 -8.71 1.89
C MET A 82 -6.72 -8.30 2.17
N HIS A 83 -5.87 -8.42 1.17
CA HIS A 83 -4.44 -8.14 1.27
C HIS A 83 -3.93 -7.56 -0.04
N ALA A 84 -3.00 -6.62 0.04
CA ALA A 84 -2.21 -6.20 -1.11
C ALA A 84 -0.74 -6.14 -0.72
N SER A 85 0.15 -6.42 -1.66
CA SER A 85 1.59 -6.31 -1.45
C SER A 85 2.29 -5.68 -2.65
N ALA A 86 3.40 -5.00 -2.39
CA ALA A 86 4.30 -4.49 -3.41
C ALA A 86 5.74 -4.69 -2.92
N ARG A 87 6.63 -5.16 -3.80
CA ARG A 87 8.05 -5.27 -3.49
C ARG A 87 8.71 -3.91 -3.63
N THR A 88 9.81 -3.72 -2.92
CA THR A 88 10.62 -2.49 -2.93
C THR A 88 12.07 -2.80 -3.28
N SER A 89 12.88 -1.77 -3.51
CA SER A 89 14.32 -1.91 -3.85
C SER A 89 15.24 -2.23 -2.65
N GLY A 90 14.72 -2.91 -1.62
CA GLY A 90 15.50 -3.39 -0.48
C GLY A 90 16.32 -2.29 0.19
N VAL A 91 17.60 -2.59 0.42
CA VAL A 91 18.57 -1.67 1.05
C VAL A 91 18.64 -0.33 0.32
N ALA A 92 18.58 -0.34 -1.02
CA ALA A 92 18.73 0.87 -1.83
C ALA A 92 17.51 1.80 -1.78
N GLY A 93 16.33 1.28 -1.41
CA GLY A 93 15.06 2.02 -1.45
C GLY A 93 14.40 2.26 -0.09
N GLN A 94 14.80 1.55 0.96
CA GLN A 94 14.00 1.47 2.19
C GLN A 94 13.74 2.82 2.89
N GLU A 95 14.71 3.74 2.90
CA GLU A 95 14.55 5.07 3.51
C GLU A 95 13.56 5.95 2.75
N ASP A 96 13.64 5.92 1.41
CA ASP A 96 12.75 6.70 0.57
C ASP A 96 11.32 6.14 0.57
N VAL A 97 11.18 4.81 0.63
CA VAL A 97 9.88 4.15 0.82
C VAL A 97 9.30 4.52 2.18
N LEU A 98 10.09 4.43 3.27
CA LEU A 98 9.65 4.83 4.60
C LEU A 98 9.18 6.29 4.60
N LYS A 99 9.93 7.19 3.97
CA LYS A 99 9.59 8.61 3.84
C LYS A 99 8.26 8.80 3.10
N ALA A 100 8.06 8.10 1.99
CA ALA A 100 6.81 8.16 1.24
C ALA A 100 5.61 7.63 2.05
N LEU A 101 5.80 6.52 2.77
CA LEU A 101 4.77 5.95 3.64
C LEU A 101 4.45 6.90 4.82
N LYS A 102 5.46 7.56 5.40
CA LYS A 102 5.27 8.57 6.45
C LYS A 102 4.50 9.79 5.94
N LEU A 103 4.80 10.25 4.72
CA LEU A 103 4.08 11.33 4.08
C LEU A 103 2.60 10.97 3.85
N ARG A 104 2.33 9.71 3.46
CA ARG A 104 0.98 9.23 3.13
C ARG A 104 0.12 8.90 4.36
N TYR A 105 0.70 8.22 5.34
CA TYR A 105 -0.04 7.61 6.48
C TYR A 105 0.30 8.24 7.83
N GLY A 106 1.21 9.22 7.88
CA GLY A 106 1.72 9.79 9.12
C GLY A 106 2.78 8.91 9.79
N GLN A 107 3.02 9.10 11.09
CA GLN A 107 4.03 8.31 11.80
C GLN A 107 3.53 6.87 12.07
N PRO A 108 4.40 5.86 11.92
CA PRO A 108 4.04 4.49 12.24
C PRO A 108 3.83 4.32 13.76
N LYS A 109 2.96 3.38 14.12
CA LYS A 109 2.76 2.96 15.52
C LYS A 109 3.92 2.12 16.05
N VAL A 110 4.58 1.38 15.17
CA VAL A 110 5.78 0.59 15.48
C VAL A 110 6.84 0.92 14.45
N ILE A 111 8.05 1.20 14.91
CA ILE A 111 9.24 1.27 14.07
C ILE A 111 10.38 0.53 14.77
N LYS A 112 11.06 -0.34 14.04
CA LYS A 112 12.23 -1.08 14.50
C LYS A 112 13.26 -1.12 13.38
N VAL A 113 14.53 -1.15 13.75
CA VAL A 113 15.63 -1.40 12.83
C VAL A 113 16.32 -2.66 13.32
N GLU A 114 16.37 -3.67 12.48
CA GLU A 114 16.96 -4.97 12.79
C GLU A 114 18.13 -5.23 11.84
N GLN A 115 19.13 -6.00 12.28
CA GLN A 115 20.20 -6.46 11.39
C GLN A 115 19.77 -7.76 10.74
N VAL A 116 19.69 -7.77 9.41
CA VAL A 116 19.42 -8.96 8.61
C VAL A 116 20.69 -9.46 7.97
N HIS A 117 20.82 -10.78 7.85
CA HIS A 117 21.98 -11.44 7.28
C HIS A 117 21.60 -12.19 6.01
N ASN A 118 22.41 -12.06 4.96
CA ASN A 118 22.25 -12.89 3.76
C ASN A 118 22.98 -14.23 3.91
N ALA A 119 22.89 -15.09 2.89
CA ALA A 119 23.56 -16.40 2.87
C ALA A 119 25.10 -16.34 3.00
N PHE A 120 25.71 -15.18 2.77
CA PHE A 120 27.15 -14.92 2.90
C PHE A 120 27.50 -14.23 4.24
N ASN A 121 26.56 -14.17 5.19
CA ASN A 121 26.72 -13.54 6.50
C ASN A 121 26.98 -12.03 6.47
N ALA A 122 26.77 -11.36 5.32
CA ALA A 122 26.81 -9.91 5.25
C ALA A 122 25.59 -9.33 5.97
N SER A 123 25.79 -8.27 6.77
CA SER A 123 24.77 -7.67 7.63
C SER A 123 24.28 -6.35 7.06
N PHE A 124 22.96 -6.15 7.08
CA PHE A 124 22.32 -4.94 6.58
C PHE A 124 21.22 -4.50 7.55
N PRO A 125 21.00 -3.17 7.74
CA PRO A 125 19.85 -2.71 8.48
C PRO A 125 18.57 -2.95 7.67
N SER A 126 17.55 -3.51 8.30
CA SER A 126 16.18 -3.60 7.78
C SER A 126 15.25 -2.78 8.67
N ILE A 127 14.53 -1.84 8.05
CA ILE A 127 13.52 -1.04 8.73
C ILE A 127 12.20 -1.80 8.72
N HIS A 128 11.66 -2.07 9.90
CA HIS A 128 10.32 -2.60 10.08
C HIS A 128 9.41 -1.49 10.60
N ALA A 129 8.38 -1.12 9.84
CA ALA A 129 7.43 -0.10 10.26
C ALA A 129 5.99 -0.61 10.11
N ARG A 130 5.12 -0.23 11.05
CA ARG A 130 3.70 -0.59 11.03
C ARG A 130 2.81 0.61 11.30
N TRP A 131 1.78 0.77 10.48
CA TRP A 131 0.67 1.68 10.69
C TRP A 131 -0.60 0.90 11.01
N VAL A 132 -1.38 1.41 11.96
CA VAL A 132 -2.76 0.99 12.18
C VAL A 132 -3.63 2.21 11.86
N LEU A 133 -4.45 2.07 10.82
CA LEU A 133 -5.27 3.15 10.28
C LEU A 133 -6.58 3.30 11.09
N PRO A 134 -7.28 4.44 11.00
CA PRO A 134 -8.53 4.67 11.75
C PRO A 134 -9.62 3.63 11.49
N ASN A 135 -9.65 3.03 10.30
CA ASN A 135 -10.58 1.95 9.95
C ASN A 135 -10.12 0.56 10.40
N LYS A 136 -9.11 0.47 11.28
CA LYS A 136 -8.45 -0.76 11.80
C LYS A 136 -7.57 -1.52 10.82
N ALA A 137 -7.48 -1.07 9.58
CA ALA A 137 -6.58 -1.70 8.64
C ALA A 137 -5.11 -1.46 8.98
N ARG A 138 -4.24 -2.29 8.42
CA ARG A 138 -2.82 -2.29 8.74
C ARG A 138 -1.96 -2.07 7.49
N VAL A 139 -0.90 -1.30 7.65
CA VAL A 139 0.19 -1.22 6.66
C VAL A 139 1.45 -1.70 7.36
N ASP A 140 2.12 -2.69 6.79
CA ASP A 140 3.42 -3.17 7.24
C ASP A 140 4.45 -2.85 6.16
N PHE A 141 5.61 -2.38 6.58
CA PHE A 141 6.77 -2.15 5.73
C PHE A 141 7.95 -2.93 6.29
N VAL A 142 8.61 -3.68 5.42
CA VAL A 142 9.85 -4.39 5.67
C VAL A 142 10.87 -3.86 4.66
N GLY A 143 11.90 -3.18 5.16
CA GLY A 143 12.89 -2.52 4.33
C GLY A 143 13.76 -3.50 3.55
N VAL A 144 14.07 -4.64 4.15
CA VAL A 144 14.84 -5.72 3.55
C VAL A 144 14.25 -7.06 3.98
N THR A 145 13.95 -7.94 3.02
CA THR A 145 13.50 -9.32 3.27
C THR A 145 14.71 -10.27 3.41
N ASP A 146 14.56 -11.52 2.98
CA ASP A 146 15.63 -12.50 2.80
C ASP A 146 16.61 -12.15 1.65
N ASN A 147 16.25 -11.20 0.79
CA ASN A 147 17.09 -10.68 -0.28
C ASN A 147 17.39 -9.19 -0.05
N ILE A 148 18.67 -8.79 -0.14
CA ILE A 148 19.13 -7.41 0.08
C ILE A 148 18.54 -6.40 -0.92
N GLU A 149 18.16 -6.89 -2.10
CA GLU A 149 17.59 -6.09 -3.18
C GLU A 149 16.08 -5.96 -3.06
N GLU A 150 15.46 -6.69 -2.14
CA GLU A 150 14.02 -6.74 -1.97
C GLU A 150 13.60 -6.25 -0.58
N GLY A 151 12.61 -5.39 -0.58
CA GLY A 151 11.78 -5.13 0.59
C GLY A 151 10.33 -5.33 0.21
N GLU A 152 9.41 -5.05 1.13
CA GLU A 152 7.98 -5.16 0.86
C GLU A 152 7.15 -4.15 1.63
N VAL A 153 6.05 -3.74 1.01
CA VAL A 153 4.95 -3.06 1.68
C VAL A 153 3.72 -3.95 1.57
N ASN A 154 3.10 -4.24 2.70
CA ASN A 154 1.87 -5.03 2.79
C ASN A 154 0.74 -4.19 3.36
N TRP A 155 -0.44 -4.32 2.77
CA TRP A 155 -1.67 -3.66 3.20
C TRP A 155 -2.70 -4.72 3.54
N TRP A 156 -3.24 -4.67 4.76
CA TRP A 156 -4.20 -5.64 5.28
C TRP A 156 -5.52 -4.98 5.59
N ALA A 157 -6.59 -5.51 5.01
CA ALA A 157 -7.95 -5.09 5.30
C ALA A 157 -8.26 -5.27 6.80
N PRO A 158 -9.20 -4.49 7.35
CA PRO A 158 -9.54 -4.55 8.77
C PRO A 158 -10.21 -5.86 9.21
#